data_AF-A0AAD3DJ10-F1
#
_entry.id   AF-A0AAD3DJ10-F1
#
_cell.length_a   1.000
_cell.length_b   1.000
_cell.length_c   1.000
_cell.angle_alpha   90.00
_cell.angle_beta   90.00
_cell.angle_gamma   90.00
#
_symmetry.space_group_name_H-M   'P 1'
#
loop_
_entity.id
_entity.type
_entity.pdbx_description
1 polymer ?
#
loop_
_entity_poly.entity_id
_entity_poly.type
_entity_poly.pdbx_seq_one_letter_code
_entity_poly.pdbx_strand_id
1 'polypeptide(L)'
;MFNFAKTKAVMAQAKPCPADLTHGSPGCVITLECKEGVKLEALRCALSNASPILREALSLKLAKPGVLELPEDNAADWELMIRMIQPGTYPPAAVNWENVERLLHLADKYDMAVVRGYCANFLSRNTSSLTLSEPLLSPTNPLMAATLVCKYCNLPELKPYTDAVQHTLCAVLAPMSSSAGATVKSLVALLKPLTAHERFHDAIAPAV
;
A
#
# COMPACT_ATOMS: atom_id res chain seq x y z
N MET A 1 1.91 10.76 50.16
CA MET A 1 3.16 10.88 49.38
C MET A 1 3.54 9.48 48.92
N PHE A 2 3.23 9.13 47.67
CA PHE A 2 3.44 7.77 47.15
C PHE A 2 4.69 7.72 46.27
N ASN A 3 5.64 6.88 46.69
CA ASN A 3 6.82 6.46 45.93
C ASN A 3 6.38 5.57 44.77
N PHE A 4 6.82 5.87 43.55
CA PHE A 4 6.77 4.92 42.43
C PHE A 4 8.17 4.41 42.11
N ALA A 5 8.40 3.16 42.49
CA ALA A 5 9.54 2.38 42.09
C ALA A 5 9.36 1.83 40.66
N LYS A 6 10.48 1.81 39.93
CA LYS A 6 10.88 0.81 38.91
C LYS A 6 9.78 0.13 38.09
N THR A 7 9.77 0.43 36.79
CA THR A 7 9.52 -0.58 35.75
C THR A 7 10.56 -0.43 34.65
N LYS A 8 11.40 -1.45 34.51
CA LYS A 8 12.49 -1.58 33.54
C LYS A 8 12.05 -2.61 32.50
N ALA A 9 12.32 -2.30 31.24
CA ALA A 9 12.47 -3.19 30.08
C ALA A 9 11.22 -3.92 29.56
N VAL A 10 10.86 -3.65 28.28
CA VAL A 10 11.13 -4.57 27.16
C VAL A 10 11.41 -3.71 25.92
N MET A 11 12.68 -3.34 25.70
CA MET A 11 13.16 -3.09 24.35
C MET A 11 13.51 -4.46 23.78
N ALA A 12 12.75 -4.91 22.76
CA ALA A 12 13.11 -6.07 21.98
C ALA A 12 14.44 -5.77 21.26
N GLN A 13 15.53 -6.27 21.83
CA GLN A 13 16.81 -6.34 21.14
C GLN A 13 16.63 -7.27 19.94
N ALA A 14 16.70 -6.69 18.74
CA ALA A 14 16.95 -7.46 17.52
C ALA A 14 18.23 -8.26 17.72
N LYS A 15 18.11 -9.59 17.64
CA LYS A 15 19.22 -10.54 17.73
C LYS A 15 20.26 -10.17 16.65
N PRO A 16 21.53 -9.89 16.99
CA PRO A 16 22.55 -9.64 15.98
C PRO A 16 22.77 -10.91 15.18
N CYS A 17 22.77 -10.79 13.84
CA CYS A 17 23.17 -11.87 12.95
C CYS A 17 24.61 -12.33 13.29
N PRO A 18 24.90 -13.65 13.25
CA PRO A 18 26.26 -14.13 13.46
C PRO A 18 27.15 -13.64 12.32
N ALA A 19 28.24 -12.99 12.69
CA ALA A 19 29.27 -12.49 11.81
C ALA A 19 30.22 -13.64 11.46
N ASP A 20 29.99 -14.28 10.33
CA ASP A 20 31.03 -15.02 9.61
C ASP A 20 30.67 -15.00 8.13
N LEU A 21 31.50 -14.29 7.34
CA LEU A 21 31.85 -14.50 5.92
C LEU A 21 32.53 -13.22 5.37
N THR A 22 33.85 -13.24 5.49
CA THR A 22 34.90 -12.63 4.65
C THR A 22 34.54 -11.54 3.61
N HIS A 23 35.12 -10.35 3.83
CA HIS A 23 35.56 -9.34 2.85
C HIS A 23 34.73 -9.12 1.57
N GLY A 24 33.74 -8.23 1.67
CA GLY A 24 33.11 -7.55 0.55
C GLY A 24 31.62 -7.26 0.70
N SER A 25 31.14 -6.65 1.80
CA SER A 25 29.69 -6.51 2.01
C SER A 25 29.22 -5.11 2.41
N PRO A 26 28.94 -4.22 1.44
CA PRO A 26 27.85 -3.26 1.54
C PRO A 26 26.55 -3.97 1.12
N GLY A 27 25.59 -4.10 2.04
CA GLY A 27 24.20 -4.56 1.84
C GLY A 27 23.94 -5.45 0.62
N CYS A 28 24.00 -6.78 0.80
CA CYS A 28 23.78 -7.80 -0.23
C CYS A 28 22.67 -7.41 -1.22
N VAL A 29 23.08 -7.00 -2.43
CA VAL A 29 22.17 -6.70 -3.55
C VAL A 29 21.61 -8.03 -4.05
N ILE A 30 20.31 -8.06 -4.33
CA ILE A 30 19.63 -9.19 -4.95
C ILE A 30 18.98 -8.73 -6.26
N THR A 31 18.93 -9.63 -7.23
CA THR A 31 18.20 -9.43 -8.48
C THR A 31 16.76 -9.90 -8.31
N LEU A 32 15.81 -9.05 -8.65
CA LEU A 32 14.39 -9.38 -8.80
C LEU A 32 14.14 -9.68 -10.27
N GLU A 33 13.70 -10.89 -10.59
CA GLU A 33 13.35 -11.31 -11.96
C GLU A 33 11.82 -11.27 -12.12
N CYS A 34 11.31 -10.18 -12.68
CA CYS A 34 9.88 -9.92 -12.86
C CYS A 34 9.32 -10.62 -14.12
N LYS A 35 8.02 -10.43 -14.37
CA LYS A 35 7.37 -10.86 -15.62
C LYS A 35 8.17 -10.40 -16.84
N GLU A 36 8.19 -11.23 -17.88
CA GLU A 36 8.95 -11.00 -19.13
C GLU A 36 10.49 -11.08 -18.97
N GLY A 37 10.98 -11.56 -17.82
CA GLY A 37 12.41 -11.75 -17.57
C GLY A 37 13.17 -10.46 -17.27
N VAL A 38 12.46 -9.37 -16.99
CA VAL A 38 13.06 -8.09 -16.62
C VAL A 38 13.74 -8.22 -15.26
N LYS A 39 14.98 -7.74 -15.17
CA LYS A 39 15.80 -7.83 -13.96
C LYS A 39 15.97 -6.48 -13.31
N LEU A 40 15.64 -6.39 -12.02
CA LEU A 40 15.81 -5.20 -11.19
C LEU A 40 16.75 -5.50 -10.04
N GLU A 41 17.55 -4.52 -9.64
CA GLU A 41 18.43 -4.65 -8.48
C GLU A 41 17.82 -3.99 -7.25
N ALA A 42 17.88 -4.69 -6.11
CA ALA A 42 17.39 -4.17 -4.84
C ALA A 42 18.29 -4.61 -3.68
N LEU A 43 18.33 -3.78 -2.64
CA LEU A 43 19.00 -4.15 -1.40
C LEU A 43 18.16 -5.21 -0.67
N ARG A 44 18.75 -6.38 -0.41
CA ARG A 44 18.11 -7.48 0.33
C ARG A 44 17.59 -7.03 1.70
N CYS A 45 18.34 -6.15 2.38
CA CYS A 45 17.93 -5.60 3.67
C CYS A 45 16.73 -4.67 3.56
N ALA A 46 16.63 -3.85 2.51
CA ALA A 46 15.48 -2.98 2.28
C ALA A 46 14.21 -3.82 2.05
N LEU A 47 14.30 -4.85 1.21
CA LEU A 47 13.19 -5.79 0.96
C LEU A 47 12.77 -6.53 2.23
N SER A 48 13.73 -7.05 2.99
CA SER A 48 13.47 -7.80 4.22
C SER A 48 12.89 -6.95 5.36
N ASN A 49 13.24 -5.66 5.39
CA ASN A 49 12.70 -4.73 6.38
C ASN A 49 11.31 -4.25 5.98
N ALA A 50 11.07 -4.04 4.69
CA ALA A 50 9.81 -3.53 4.17
C ALA A 50 8.70 -4.58 4.14
N SER A 51 9.03 -5.87 4.00
CA SER A 51 8.06 -6.95 3.88
C SER A 51 8.45 -8.18 4.70
N PRO A 52 7.55 -8.69 5.57
CA PRO A 52 7.76 -9.96 6.26
C PRO A 52 7.72 -11.15 5.28
N ILE A 53 6.89 -11.08 4.23
CA ILE A 53 6.78 -12.11 3.18
C ILE A 53 8.10 -12.23 2.42
N LEU A 54 8.67 -11.11 1.98
CA LEU A 54 9.96 -11.11 1.31
C LEU A 54 11.09 -11.52 2.24
N ARG A 55 11.04 -11.11 3.51
CA ARG A 55 12.03 -11.55 4.51
C ARG A 55 12.05 -13.07 4.63
N GLU A 56 10.88 -13.70 4.69
CA GLU A 56 10.75 -15.15 4.74
C GLU A 56 11.24 -15.80 3.44
N ALA A 57 10.76 -15.32 2.27
CA ALA A 57 11.18 -15.83 0.97
C ALA A 57 12.70 -15.73 0.76
N LEU A 58 13.32 -14.63 1.18
CA LEU A 58 14.75 -14.41 1.10
C LEU A 58 15.52 -15.32 2.07
N SER A 59 14.93 -15.70 3.21
CA SER A 59 15.55 -16.62 4.18
C SER A 59 15.65 -18.06 3.66
N LEU A 60 14.82 -18.42 2.68
CA LEU A 60 14.83 -19.72 2.02
C LEU A 60 15.96 -19.82 0.97
N LYS A 61 16.29 -21.05 0.60
CA LYS A 61 17.21 -21.31 -0.50
C LYS A 61 16.52 -20.98 -1.83
N LEU A 62 16.96 -19.88 -2.46
CA LEU A 62 16.47 -19.46 -3.77
C LEU A 62 16.83 -20.49 -4.85
N ALA A 63 15.97 -20.62 -5.86
CA ALA A 63 16.21 -21.52 -7.00
C ALA A 63 17.50 -21.16 -7.75
N LYS A 64 17.75 -19.85 -7.91
CA LYS A 64 18.98 -19.28 -8.45
C LYS A 64 19.66 -18.45 -7.35
N PRO A 65 20.97 -18.63 -7.10
CA PRO A 65 21.70 -17.82 -6.13
C PRO A 65 21.56 -16.32 -6.43
N GLY A 66 21.07 -15.55 -5.47
CA GLY A 66 20.95 -14.09 -5.59
C GLY A 66 19.84 -13.60 -6.52
N VAL A 67 18.90 -14.46 -6.94
CA VAL A 67 17.74 -14.05 -7.76
C VAL A 67 16.44 -14.47 -7.09
N LEU A 68 15.56 -13.50 -6.86
CA LEU A 68 14.18 -13.73 -6.45
C LEU A 68 13.26 -13.63 -7.66
N GLU A 69 12.59 -14.72 -8.00
CA GLU A 69 11.69 -14.81 -9.15
C GLU A 69 10.29 -14.31 -8.77
N LEU A 70 9.75 -13.40 -9.58
CA LEU A 70 8.47 -12.72 -9.41
C LEU A 70 7.67 -12.79 -10.73
N PRO A 71 7.30 -14.01 -11.18
CA PRO A 71 6.86 -14.26 -12.56
C PRO A 71 5.54 -13.58 -12.93
N GLU A 72 4.71 -13.23 -11.94
CA GLU A 72 3.41 -12.61 -12.14
C GLU A 72 3.45 -11.08 -12.06
N ASP A 73 4.54 -10.50 -11.57
CA ASP A 73 4.56 -9.08 -11.22
C ASP A 73 5.17 -8.20 -12.29
N ASN A 74 4.63 -7.00 -12.41
CA ASN A 74 5.10 -5.98 -13.35
C ASN A 74 6.38 -5.30 -12.83
N ALA A 75 7.40 -5.23 -13.70
CA ALA A 75 8.69 -4.62 -13.35
C ALA A 75 8.60 -3.12 -13.03
N ALA A 76 7.73 -2.36 -13.69
CA ALA A 76 7.59 -0.92 -13.45
C ALA A 76 7.00 -0.62 -12.06
N ASP A 77 6.02 -1.42 -11.61
CA ASP A 77 5.44 -1.28 -10.27
C ASP A 77 6.48 -1.66 -9.19
N TRP A 78 7.30 -2.69 -9.45
CA TRP A 78 8.42 -3.07 -8.60
C TRP A 78 9.52 -2.02 -8.55
N GLU A 79 9.87 -1.39 -9.67
CA GLU A 79 10.87 -0.33 -9.71
C GLU A 79 10.46 0.85 -8.81
N LEU A 80 9.19 1.27 -8.89
CA LEU A 80 8.64 2.28 -8.00
C LEU A 80 8.69 1.85 -6.53
N MET A 81 8.29 0.61 -6.24
CA MET A 81 8.31 0.09 -4.89
C MET A 81 9.73 0.03 -4.31
N ILE A 82 10.73 -0.43 -5.08
CA ILE A 82 12.14 -0.45 -4.68
C ILE A 82 12.60 0.97 -4.31
N ARG A 83 12.27 1.98 -5.12
CA ARG A 83 12.59 3.39 -4.83
C ARG A 83 11.93 3.91 -3.54
N MET A 84 10.77 3.37 -3.15
CA MET A 84 10.06 3.78 -1.93
C MET A 84 10.64 3.15 -0.65
N ILE A 85 11.21 1.94 -0.75
CA ILE A 85 11.71 1.18 0.40
C ILE A 85 13.23 1.35 0.62
N GLN A 86 13.96 1.80 -0.40
CA GLN A 86 15.40 1.99 -0.28
C GLN A 86 15.73 3.21 0.60
N PRO A 87 16.74 3.11 1.49
CA PRO A 87 17.19 4.24 2.29
C PRO A 87 17.76 5.36 1.41
N GLY A 88 17.39 6.61 1.70
CA GLY A 88 17.96 7.79 1.04
C GLY A 88 17.26 8.17 -0.28
N THR A 89 16.41 7.31 -0.82
CA THR A 89 15.49 7.68 -1.90
C THR A 89 14.15 8.06 -1.28
N TYR A 90 13.92 9.35 -1.08
CA TYR A 90 12.56 9.87 -0.88
C TYR A 90 12.07 10.40 -2.22
N PRO A 91 11.50 9.57 -3.10
CA PRO A 91 11.07 10.05 -4.41
C PRO A 91 9.89 11.02 -4.24
N PRO A 92 10.07 12.32 -4.52
CA PRO A 92 8.91 13.21 -4.63
C PRO A 92 8.04 12.68 -5.78
N ALA A 93 6.74 12.51 -5.52
CA ALA A 93 5.75 12.03 -6.48
C ALA A 93 5.93 10.58 -7.00
N ALA A 94 6.49 9.65 -6.21
CA ALA A 94 6.45 8.22 -6.57
C ALA A 94 5.02 7.68 -6.73
N VAL A 95 4.09 8.14 -5.88
CA VAL A 95 2.68 7.76 -5.94
C VAL A 95 1.89 8.85 -6.67
N ASN A 96 1.08 8.43 -7.64
CA ASN A 96 0.16 9.25 -8.42
C ASN A 96 -1.15 8.49 -8.70
N TRP A 97 -2.12 9.16 -9.33
CA TRP A 97 -3.43 8.55 -9.62
C TRP A 97 -3.37 7.37 -10.57
N GLU A 98 -2.36 7.28 -11.44
CA GLU A 98 -2.22 6.18 -12.41
C GLU A 98 -1.64 4.91 -11.78
N ASN A 99 -0.94 5.02 -10.66
CA ASN A 99 -0.22 3.90 -10.05
C ASN A 99 -0.69 3.53 -8.63
N VAL A 100 -1.44 4.40 -7.93
CA VAL A 100 -1.83 4.18 -6.52
C VAL A 100 -2.57 2.86 -6.29
N GLU A 101 -3.45 2.46 -7.20
CA GLU A 101 -4.19 1.19 -7.09
C GLU A 101 -3.25 -0.01 -7.22
N ARG A 102 -2.37 -0.03 -8.23
CA ARG A 102 -1.42 -1.13 -8.45
C ARG A 102 -0.40 -1.22 -7.32
N LEU A 103 0.06 -0.08 -6.80
CA LEU A 103 0.97 -0.03 -5.66
C LEU A 103 0.31 -0.53 -4.37
N LEU A 104 -0.96 -0.22 -4.14
CA LEU A 104 -1.71 -0.77 -3.00
C LEU A 104 -1.91 -2.29 -3.13
N HIS A 105 -2.22 -2.78 -4.32
CA HIS A 105 -2.34 -4.22 -4.56
C HIS A 105 -1.01 -4.95 -4.33
N LEU A 106 0.10 -4.37 -4.81
CA LEU A 106 1.44 -4.92 -4.61
C LEU A 106 1.83 -4.89 -3.11
N ALA A 107 1.53 -3.79 -2.43
CA ALA A 107 1.78 -3.65 -1.00
C ALA A 107 0.93 -4.61 -0.17
N ASP A 108 -0.24 -4.99 -0.65
CA ASP A 108 -1.07 -6.01 -0.02
C ASP A 108 -0.49 -7.41 -0.22
N LYS A 109 -0.16 -7.76 -1.47
CA LYS A 109 0.45 -9.06 -1.85
C LYS A 109 1.71 -9.38 -1.05
N TYR A 110 2.53 -8.36 -0.79
CA TYR A 110 3.80 -8.52 -0.07
C TYR A 110 3.78 -7.98 1.36
N ASP A 111 2.62 -7.60 1.90
CA ASP A 111 2.46 -7.02 3.23
C ASP A 111 3.47 -5.90 3.56
N MET A 112 3.45 -4.84 2.76
CA MET A 112 4.36 -3.70 2.86
C MET A 112 3.70 -2.48 3.47
N ALA A 113 3.74 -2.37 4.80
CA ALA A 113 3.17 -1.24 5.54
C ALA A 113 3.72 0.12 5.09
N VAL A 114 5.02 0.20 4.75
CA VAL A 114 5.64 1.44 4.27
C VAL A 114 5.02 1.94 2.97
N VAL A 115 4.76 1.04 2.01
CA VAL A 115 4.14 1.39 0.71
C VAL A 115 2.68 1.77 0.93
N ARG A 116 1.94 1.03 1.76
CA ARG A 116 0.57 1.40 2.18
C ARG A 116 0.54 2.82 2.77
N GLY A 117 1.52 3.18 3.59
CA GLY A 117 1.65 4.51 4.19
C GLY A 117 1.86 5.63 3.15
N TYR A 118 2.73 5.43 2.17
CA TYR A 118 2.91 6.39 1.08
C TYR A 118 1.62 6.59 0.26
N CYS A 119 0.93 5.49 -0.08
CA CYS A 119 -0.34 5.55 -0.81
C CYS A 119 -1.44 6.25 0.00
N ALA A 120 -1.60 5.92 1.29
CA ALA A 120 -2.56 6.56 2.17
C ALA A 120 -2.28 8.06 2.32
N ASN A 121 -1.01 8.44 2.50
CA ASN A 121 -0.62 9.85 2.57
C ASN A 121 -0.93 10.57 1.24
N PHE A 122 -0.66 9.96 0.08
CA PHE A 122 -1.03 10.53 -1.22
C PHE A 122 -2.54 10.78 -1.32
N LEU A 123 -3.38 9.78 -0.98
CA LEU A 123 -4.84 9.92 -1.04
C LEU A 123 -5.36 11.00 -0.10
N SER A 124 -4.83 11.07 1.14
CA SER A 124 -5.25 12.08 2.11
C SER A 124 -4.90 13.52 1.70
N ARG A 125 -3.74 13.73 1.07
CA ARG A 125 -3.28 15.05 0.62
C ARG A 125 -4.02 15.56 -0.60
N ASN A 126 -4.52 14.65 -1.44
CA ASN A 126 -5.22 15.00 -2.68
C ASN A 126 -6.74 14.88 -2.53
N THR A 127 -7.27 14.98 -1.30
CA THR A 127 -8.71 14.97 -1.03
C THR A 127 -9.47 16.06 -1.76
N SER A 128 -8.85 17.24 -1.99
CA SER A 128 -9.43 18.33 -2.79
C SER A 128 -9.60 17.98 -4.27
N SER A 129 -8.86 17.00 -4.78
CA SER A 129 -8.96 16.53 -6.17
C SER A 129 -9.95 15.37 -6.33
N LEU A 130 -10.55 14.90 -5.23
CA LEU A 130 -11.56 13.84 -5.27
C LEU A 130 -12.91 14.43 -5.69
N THR A 131 -13.32 14.12 -6.92
CA THR A 131 -14.61 14.54 -7.47
C THR A 131 -15.47 13.33 -7.75
N LEU A 132 -16.75 13.41 -7.38
CA LEU A 132 -17.74 12.39 -7.74
C LEU A 132 -18.11 12.56 -9.22
N SER A 133 -17.20 12.15 -10.09
CA SER A 133 -17.35 12.17 -11.54
C SER A 133 -17.10 10.78 -12.12
N GLU A 134 -17.67 10.51 -13.28
CA GLU A 134 -17.29 9.34 -14.07
C GLU A 134 -15.84 9.49 -14.58
N PRO A 135 -15.06 8.40 -14.69
CA PRO A 135 -15.41 7.02 -14.38
C PRO A 135 -15.34 6.71 -12.87
N LEU A 136 -16.33 5.99 -12.35
CA LEU A 136 -16.46 5.67 -10.92
C LEU A 136 -15.37 4.72 -10.39
N LEU A 137 -14.73 3.97 -11.31
CA LEU A 137 -13.59 3.10 -11.01
C LEU A 137 -12.26 3.88 -10.95
N SER A 138 -12.26 5.18 -11.28
CA SER A 138 -11.06 6.00 -11.14
C SER A 138 -10.69 6.13 -9.66
N PRO A 139 -9.41 6.04 -9.29
CA PRO A 139 -8.96 6.34 -7.93
C PRO A 139 -9.19 7.80 -7.53
N THR A 140 -9.46 8.70 -8.49
CA THR A 140 -9.91 10.08 -8.24
C THR A 140 -11.36 10.15 -7.76
N ASN A 141 -12.13 9.06 -7.86
CA ASN A 141 -13.48 9.01 -7.35
C ASN A 141 -13.47 8.77 -5.82
N PRO A 142 -14.18 9.59 -5.02
CA PRO A 142 -14.24 9.43 -3.57
C PRO A 142 -14.65 8.03 -3.10
N LEU A 143 -15.53 7.35 -3.83
CA LEU A 143 -15.98 5.99 -3.48
C LEU A 143 -14.85 4.97 -3.65
N MET A 144 -14.14 5.05 -4.77
CA MET A 144 -13.00 4.16 -5.04
C MET A 144 -11.85 4.45 -4.08
N ALA A 145 -11.53 5.73 -3.84
CA ALA A 145 -10.52 6.13 -2.86
C ALA A 145 -10.83 5.60 -1.45
N ALA A 146 -12.08 5.74 -0.99
CA ALA A 146 -12.50 5.19 0.30
C ALA A 146 -12.41 3.66 0.33
N THR A 147 -12.78 2.99 -0.77
CA THR A 147 -12.69 1.53 -0.89
C THR A 147 -11.25 1.05 -0.81
N LEU A 148 -10.34 1.69 -1.54
CA LEU A 148 -8.90 1.39 -1.52
C LEU A 148 -8.30 1.56 -0.11
N VAL A 149 -8.66 2.63 0.57
CA VAL A 149 -8.20 2.92 1.93
C VAL A 149 -8.75 1.93 2.94
N CYS A 150 -10.05 1.60 2.88
CA CYS A 150 -10.66 0.61 3.77
C CYS A 150 -10.07 -0.79 3.56
N LYS A 151 -9.81 -1.17 2.30
CA LYS A 151 -9.28 -2.49 1.95
C LYS A 151 -7.82 -2.65 2.31
N TYR A 152 -6.98 -1.69 1.93
CA TYR A 152 -5.53 -1.84 1.97
C TYR A 152 -4.85 -1.08 3.10
N CYS A 153 -5.52 -0.13 3.75
CA CYS A 153 -4.93 0.74 4.77
C CYS A 153 -5.55 0.55 6.15
N ASN A 154 -6.09 -0.63 6.47
CA ASN A 154 -6.70 -0.96 7.77
C ASN A 154 -5.68 -1.16 8.91
N LEU A 155 -4.64 -0.32 8.95
CA LEU A 155 -3.62 -0.31 9.98
C LEU A 155 -3.90 0.86 10.95
N PRO A 156 -3.77 0.67 12.28
CA PRO A 156 -4.01 1.74 13.25
C PRO A 156 -3.20 3.01 13.00
N GLU A 157 -1.97 2.85 12.49
CA GLU A 157 -1.03 3.94 12.17
C GLU A 157 -1.50 4.78 10.97
N LEU A 158 -2.32 4.22 10.09
CA LEU A 158 -2.82 4.90 8.90
C LEU A 158 -4.19 5.56 9.11
N LYS A 159 -4.77 5.39 10.31
CA LYS A 159 -6.08 5.92 10.66
C LYS A 159 -6.27 7.43 10.37
N PRO A 160 -5.30 8.31 10.64
CA PRO A 160 -5.46 9.74 10.32
C PRO A 160 -5.66 9.99 8.81
N TYR A 161 -4.99 9.20 7.97
CA TYR A 161 -5.14 9.29 6.52
C TYR A 161 -6.49 8.72 6.07
N THR A 162 -6.90 7.61 6.69
CA THR A 162 -8.17 6.96 6.35
C THR A 162 -9.37 7.83 6.71
N ASP A 163 -9.31 8.46 7.88
CA ASP A 163 -10.34 9.36 8.39
C ASP A 163 -10.48 10.61 7.49
N ALA A 164 -9.38 11.13 6.94
CA ALA A 164 -9.40 12.27 6.02
C ALA A 164 -10.14 11.94 4.70
N VAL A 165 -9.87 10.76 4.12
CA VAL A 165 -10.56 10.29 2.91
C VAL A 165 -12.03 10.00 3.21
N GLN A 166 -12.32 9.37 4.35
CA GLN A 166 -13.69 9.08 4.78
C GLN A 166 -14.50 10.35 5.03
N HIS A 167 -13.90 11.36 5.67
CA HIS A 167 -14.54 12.66 5.88
C HIS A 167 -14.86 13.35 4.55
N THR A 168 -13.95 13.26 3.57
CA THR A 168 -14.17 13.80 2.23
C THR A 168 -15.33 13.09 1.53
N LEU A 169 -15.40 11.75 1.62
CA LEU A 169 -16.54 10.99 1.12
C LEU A 169 -17.85 11.44 1.78
N CYS A 170 -17.88 11.54 3.11
CA CYS A 170 -19.06 12.03 3.84
C CYS A 170 -19.46 13.44 3.41
N ALA A 171 -18.50 14.35 3.22
CA ALA A 171 -18.75 15.71 2.77
C ALA A 171 -19.31 15.77 1.34
N VAL A 172 -18.84 14.92 0.44
CA VAL A 172 -19.36 14.82 -0.94
C VAL A 172 -20.77 14.22 -0.96
N LEU A 173 -21.08 13.29 -0.05
CA LEU A 173 -22.40 12.66 0.05
C LEU A 173 -23.42 13.48 0.87
N ALA A 174 -22.98 14.39 1.74
CA ALA A 174 -23.86 15.16 2.62
C ALA A 174 -24.90 16.02 1.88
N PRO A 175 -24.56 16.77 0.81
CA PRO A 175 -25.55 17.53 0.03
C PRO A 175 -26.59 16.63 -0.65
N MET A 176 -26.22 15.38 -0.97
CA MET A 176 -27.11 14.39 -1.59
C MET A 176 -28.08 13.80 -0.56
N SER A 177 -27.66 13.68 0.70
CA SER A 177 -28.49 13.17 1.81
C SER A 177 -29.50 14.21 2.33
N SER A 178 -29.21 15.50 2.18
CA SER A 178 -30.07 16.60 2.64
C SER A 178 -31.10 17.09 1.61
N SER A 179 -31.00 16.66 0.35
CA SER A 179 -31.95 17.04 -0.70
C SER A 179 -33.17 16.11 -0.67
N ALA A 180 -34.22 16.55 0.02
CA ALA A 180 -35.54 15.91 0.07
C ALA A 180 -36.30 15.90 -1.29
N GLY A 181 -35.61 16.09 -2.42
CA GLY A 181 -36.23 16.18 -3.76
C GLY A 181 -35.34 15.72 -4.92
N ALA A 182 -34.00 15.71 -4.80
CA ALA A 182 -33.10 15.12 -5.79
C ALA A 182 -32.92 13.62 -5.50
N THR A 183 -34.01 12.90 -5.78
CA THR A 183 -34.20 11.46 -5.86
C THR A 183 -33.03 10.56 -5.45
N VAL A 184 -33.28 9.76 -4.42
CA VAL A 184 -32.69 8.42 -4.23
C VAL A 184 -32.63 7.64 -5.55
N LYS A 185 -33.53 7.87 -6.52
CA LYS A 185 -33.44 7.32 -7.88
C LYS A 185 -32.22 7.78 -8.68
N SER A 186 -31.73 9.00 -8.54
CA SER A 186 -30.49 9.47 -9.19
C SER A 186 -29.27 8.82 -8.56
N LEU A 187 -29.26 8.69 -7.22
CA LEU A 187 -28.22 7.95 -6.51
C LEU A 187 -28.24 6.46 -6.91
N VAL A 188 -29.42 5.83 -6.91
CA VAL A 188 -29.60 4.44 -7.36
C VAL A 188 -29.31 4.28 -8.84
N ALA A 189 -29.54 5.28 -9.69
CA ALA A 189 -29.17 5.23 -11.11
C ALA A 189 -27.65 5.36 -11.30
N LEU A 190 -26.96 6.11 -10.44
CA LEU A 190 -25.50 6.27 -10.46
C LEU A 190 -24.78 5.06 -9.80
N LEU A 191 -25.41 4.43 -8.81
CA LEU A 191 -24.94 3.24 -8.12
C LEU A 191 -25.37 1.92 -8.80
N LYS A 192 -26.42 1.92 -9.64
CA LYS A 192 -26.87 0.73 -10.39
C LYS A 192 -25.77 0.13 -11.27
N PRO A 193 -25.01 0.93 -12.04
CA PRO A 193 -23.87 0.46 -12.79
C PRO A 193 -22.79 -0.16 -11.89
N LEU A 194 -22.61 0.35 -10.67
CA LEU A 194 -21.65 -0.17 -9.69
C LEU A 194 -22.04 -1.55 -9.17
N THR A 195 -23.32 -1.75 -8.81
CA THR A 195 -23.83 -3.07 -8.38
C THR A 195 -23.87 -4.11 -9.51
N ALA A 196 -23.79 -3.67 -10.77
CA ALA A 196 -23.78 -4.55 -11.93
C ALA A 196 -22.36 -4.84 -12.46
N HIS A 197 -21.33 -4.15 -11.96
CA HIS A 197 -19.95 -4.34 -12.42
C HIS A 197 -19.26 -5.41 -11.56
N GLU A 198 -18.90 -6.56 -12.15
CA GLU A 198 -18.21 -7.66 -11.46
C GLU A 198 -16.93 -7.19 -10.74
N ARG A 199 -16.18 -6.27 -11.34
CA ARG A 199 -14.98 -5.68 -10.72
C ARG A 199 -15.25 -4.90 -9.43
N PHE A 200 -16.44 -4.33 -9.25
CA PHE A 200 -16.79 -3.62 -8.02
C PHE A 200 -17.09 -4.63 -6.89
N HIS A 201 -17.65 -5.78 -7.23
CA HIS A 201 -17.80 -6.91 -6.31
C HIS A 201 -16.44 -7.45 -5.87
N ASP A 202 -15.48 -7.64 -6.78
CA ASP A 202 -14.13 -8.09 -6.43
C ASP A 202 -13.33 -7.02 -5.66
N ALA A 203 -13.57 -5.74 -5.94
CA ALA A 203 -12.95 -4.63 -5.22
C ALA A 203 -13.47 -4.51 -3.78
N ILE A 204 -14.78 -4.72 -3.54
CA ILE A 204 -15.42 -4.62 -2.22
C ILE A 204 -15.34 -5.93 -1.43
N ALA A 205 -15.15 -7.07 -2.09
CA ALA A 205 -15.01 -8.35 -1.40
C ALA A 205 -13.87 -8.28 -0.37
N PRO A 206 -14.10 -8.78 0.86
CA PRO A 206 -13.05 -8.87 1.86
C PRO A 206 -11.91 -9.71 1.29
N ALA A 207 -10.66 -9.24 1.46
CA ALA A 207 -9.49 -10.04 1.14
C ALA A 207 -9.57 -11.35 1.95
N VAL A 208 -9.55 -12.48 1.23
CA VAL A 208 -9.52 -13.82 1.82
C VAL A 208 -8.12 -14.11 2.33
#